data_AF-A0AAW7X2I1-F1
#
_entry.id   AF-A0AAW7X2I1-F1
#
_cell.length_a   1.000
_cell.length_b   1.000
_cell.length_c   1.000
_cell.angle_alpha   90.00
_cell.angle_beta   90.00
_cell.angle_gamma   90.00
#
_symmetry.space_group_name_H-M   'P 1'
#
loop_
_entity.id
_entity.type
_entity.pdbx_description
1 polymer ?
#
loop_
_entity_poly.entity_id
_entity_poly.type
_entity_poly.pdbx_seq_one_letter_code
_entity_poly.pdbx_strand_id
1 'polypeptide(L)'
;MTLKIFHQVGHNANWNLDSMEQDGAGDGLILSPVHQPKHSIGNVSAEARGRSFFDPQFYLPSSKKKKLQTYSFFPENISGGFSTVDFSAHAFDAAVDCIDFQVEMGFDRLVIPARFFSQMVSDYQQQQEAYTLKPFLEYIRTLSVDKPVFMTLPLTSHMVADVKYREELLNWVTRFPEIHGVYAFVDNERDTKQVRDSDYLYESLAFFKSIVNADLELVIGYTNTEALLFSLLGDITLTFGTFENTRIFSIDKFLESDEGRRGPKARIYLPGLMNWVQYTQAKEIQRDLPEVWDGVYRSTSYGDAALASVTEPTFNQPGLYKHFFLVMYDQIKTLRAMSIVDRYGYLRAALKTAESSYAAIERGRIDLEVHGAGGHIQPWLSAINRYARGFL
;
A
#
# COMPACT_ATOMS: atom_id res chain seq x y z
N MET A 1 3.84 -18.23 -7.89
CA MET A 1 3.26 -16.90 -8.22
C MET A 1 4.34 -16.05 -8.87
N THR A 2 4.07 -14.81 -9.27
CA THR A 2 5.11 -13.88 -9.75
C THR A 2 4.92 -12.56 -9.03
N LEU A 3 5.98 -11.79 -8.78
CA LEU A 3 5.90 -10.43 -8.21
C LEU A 3 4.85 -9.56 -8.94
N LYS A 4 3.77 -9.15 -8.25
CA LYS A 4 2.68 -8.30 -8.78
C LYS A 4 2.69 -6.91 -8.15
N ILE A 5 1.97 -5.97 -8.76
CA ILE A 5 1.78 -4.62 -8.26
C ILE A 5 0.33 -4.14 -8.46
N PHE A 6 -0.33 -3.80 -7.36
CA PHE A 6 -1.73 -3.40 -7.33
C PHE A 6 -1.87 -1.90 -7.03
N HIS A 7 -2.91 -1.28 -7.58
CA HIS A 7 -3.29 0.08 -7.19
C HIS A 7 -4.07 0.05 -5.87
N GLN A 8 -3.56 0.68 -4.82
CA GLN A 8 -4.33 1.02 -3.63
C GLN A 8 -5.26 2.18 -3.97
N VAL A 9 -6.51 1.89 -4.33
CA VAL A 9 -7.40 2.89 -4.94
C VAL A 9 -7.88 3.90 -3.91
N GLY A 10 -7.60 5.18 -4.20
CA GLY A 10 -7.98 6.31 -3.38
C GLY A 10 -9.20 7.06 -3.89
N HIS A 11 -9.28 8.34 -3.54
CA HIS A 11 -10.16 9.27 -4.26
C HIS A 11 -9.75 9.36 -5.74
N ASN A 12 -10.65 9.81 -6.62
CA ASN A 12 -10.45 9.82 -8.07
C ASN A 12 -10.05 8.44 -8.64
N ALA A 13 -10.84 7.42 -8.29
CA ALA A 13 -10.61 6.02 -8.66
C ALA A 13 -10.42 5.80 -10.18
N ASN A 14 -11.02 6.67 -11.01
CA ASN A 14 -10.85 6.64 -12.45
C ASN A 14 -9.38 6.80 -12.88
N TRP A 15 -8.54 7.51 -12.14
CA TRP A 15 -7.12 7.63 -12.50
C TRP A 15 -6.37 6.30 -12.37
N ASN A 16 -6.70 5.50 -11.35
CA ASN A 16 -6.15 4.16 -11.17
C ASN A 16 -6.70 3.19 -12.23
N LEU A 17 -8.01 3.26 -12.49
CA LEU A 17 -8.68 2.46 -13.51
C LEU A 17 -8.10 2.72 -14.90
N ASP A 18 -8.06 3.98 -15.34
CA ASP A 18 -7.47 4.37 -16.62
C ASP A 18 -6.02 3.90 -16.73
N SER A 19 -5.24 4.07 -15.66
CA SER A 19 -3.83 3.66 -15.67
C SER A 19 -3.66 2.15 -15.82
N MET A 20 -4.57 1.36 -15.24
CA MET A 20 -4.52 -0.10 -15.37
C MET A 20 -5.07 -0.57 -16.72
N GLU A 21 -6.22 -0.05 -17.15
CA GLU A 21 -6.95 -0.52 -18.33
C GLU A 21 -6.41 0.07 -19.64
N GLN A 22 -6.00 1.34 -19.65
CA GLN A 22 -5.57 2.04 -20.87
C GLN A 22 -4.05 2.15 -20.96
N ASP A 23 -3.38 2.50 -19.85
CA ASP A 23 -1.93 2.67 -19.83
C ASP A 23 -1.17 1.36 -19.58
N GLY A 24 -1.88 0.28 -19.19
CA GLY A 24 -1.29 -1.04 -18.91
C GLY A 24 -0.38 -1.07 -17.68
N ALA A 25 -0.50 -0.09 -16.78
CA ALA A 25 0.28 -0.01 -15.55
C ALA A 25 -0.54 -0.50 -14.36
N GLY A 26 -0.15 -1.65 -13.81
CA GLY A 26 -0.78 -2.32 -12.68
C GLY A 26 -1.37 -3.68 -13.05
N ASP A 27 -1.27 -4.65 -12.14
CA ASP A 27 -1.81 -5.99 -12.34
C ASP A 27 -3.25 -6.14 -11.82
N GLY A 28 -3.67 -5.28 -10.89
CA GLY A 28 -4.99 -5.28 -10.26
C GLY A 28 -5.23 -4.05 -9.38
N LEU A 29 -6.40 -3.98 -8.76
CA LEU A 29 -6.83 -2.90 -7.87
C LEU A 29 -7.15 -3.43 -6.47
N ILE A 30 -6.98 -2.58 -5.47
CA ILE A 30 -7.53 -2.74 -4.14
C ILE A 30 -8.60 -1.69 -3.96
N LEU A 31 -9.86 -2.11 -4.12
CA LEU A 31 -11.03 -1.25 -3.94
C LEU A 31 -11.42 -1.21 -2.48
N SER A 32 -11.96 -0.07 -2.02
CA SER A 32 -12.25 0.09 -0.60
C SER A 32 -13.39 1.08 -0.29
N PRO A 33 -14.12 0.87 0.82
CA PRO A 33 -15.33 1.61 1.11
C PRO A 33 -15.06 3.02 1.67
N VAL A 34 -13.88 3.29 2.25
CA VAL A 34 -13.54 4.64 2.73
C VAL A 34 -13.40 5.64 1.58
N HIS A 35 -13.02 5.16 0.39
CA HIS A 35 -12.76 5.99 -0.78
C HIS A 35 -13.88 5.94 -1.82
N GLN A 36 -14.67 4.87 -1.86
CA GLN A 36 -15.71 4.66 -2.87
C GLN A 36 -17.03 4.19 -2.22
N PRO A 37 -18.18 4.81 -2.54
CA PRO A 37 -19.48 4.29 -2.14
C PRO A 37 -19.82 2.98 -2.87
N LYS A 38 -20.70 2.14 -2.31
CA LYS A 38 -21.05 0.80 -2.84
C LYS A 38 -21.40 0.81 -4.34
N HIS A 39 -22.20 1.77 -4.79
CA HIS A 39 -22.58 1.86 -6.21
C HIS A 39 -21.39 2.13 -7.15
N SER A 40 -20.37 2.86 -6.67
CA SER A 40 -19.18 3.17 -7.48
C SER A 40 -18.34 1.92 -7.72
N ILE A 41 -18.33 0.97 -6.78
CA ILE A 41 -17.67 -0.32 -6.96
C ILE A 41 -18.38 -1.15 -8.03
N GLY A 42 -19.71 -1.12 -8.04
CA GLY A 42 -20.53 -1.78 -9.06
C GLY A 42 -20.33 -1.26 -10.49
N ASN A 43 -19.84 -0.02 -10.64
CA ASN A 43 -19.53 0.59 -11.94
C ASN A 43 -18.17 0.15 -12.51
N VAL A 44 -17.32 -0.49 -11.71
CA VAL A 44 -16.05 -1.05 -12.20
C VAL A 44 -16.34 -2.27 -13.07
N SER A 45 -15.68 -2.36 -14.23
CA SER A 45 -15.87 -3.46 -15.17
C SER A 45 -15.70 -4.82 -14.50
N ALA A 46 -16.46 -5.84 -14.93
CA ALA A 46 -16.36 -7.18 -14.35
C ALA A 46 -14.95 -7.78 -14.55
N GLU A 47 -14.30 -7.47 -15.67
CA GLU A 47 -12.92 -7.87 -15.95
C GLU A 47 -11.92 -7.23 -14.97
N ALA A 48 -12.02 -5.91 -14.73
CA ALA A 48 -11.17 -5.25 -13.75
C ALA A 48 -11.41 -5.77 -12.33
N ARG A 49 -12.67 -6.01 -11.95
CA ARG A 49 -13.01 -6.62 -10.64
C ARG A 49 -12.45 -8.04 -10.51
N GLY A 50 -12.54 -8.86 -11.55
CA GLY A 50 -11.99 -10.22 -11.57
C GLY A 50 -10.47 -10.33 -11.47
N ARG A 51 -9.75 -9.20 -11.62
CA ARG A 51 -8.28 -9.10 -11.42
C ARG A 51 -7.91 -8.36 -10.12
N SER A 52 -8.91 -7.98 -9.34
CA SER A 52 -8.80 -7.07 -8.20
C SER A 52 -9.45 -7.69 -6.97
N PHE A 53 -9.23 -7.06 -5.82
CA PHE A 53 -9.96 -7.42 -4.60
C PHE A 53 -10.51 -6.21 -3.86
N PHE A 54 -11.43 -6.49 -2.95
CA PHE A 54 -12.04 -5.50 -2.09
C PHE A 54 -11.50 -5.63 -0.67
N ASP A 55 -10.98 -4.53 -0.15
CA ASP A 55 -10.57 -4.38 1.24
C ASP A 55 -11.77 -3.80 2.02
N PRO A 56 -12.45 -4.55 2.92
CA PRO A 56 -13.65 -4.07 3.58
C PRO A 56 -13.37 -3.03 4.69
N GLN A 57 -12.11 -2.87 5.12
CA GLN A 57 -11.64 -1.79 6.00
C GLN A 57 -12.37 -1.61 7.34
N PHE A 58 -12.52 -2.68 8.13
CA PHE A 58 -13.04 -2.55 9.51
C PHE A 58 -12.00 -1.93 10.47
N TYR A 59 -11.01 -1.20 9.97
CA TYR A 59 -9.88 -0.68 10.74
C TYR A 59 -10.33 0.23 11.87
N LEU A 60 -11.30 1.10 11.61
CA LEU A 60 -11.99 1.90 12.61
C LEU A 60 -13.50 1.60 12.54
N PRO A 61 -13.98 0.58 13.27
CA PRO A 61 -15.37 0.13 13.19
C PRO A 61 -16.42 1.21 13.49
N SER A 62 -16.07 2.19 14.32
CA SER A 62 -16.92 3.32 14.71
C SER A 62 -16.90 4.50 13.72
N SER A 63 -16.28 4.34 12.56
CA SER A 63 -16.19 5.42 11.57
C SER A 63 -17.56 5.76 10.99
N LYS A 64 -17.91 7.05 11.02
CA LYS A 64 -19.19 7.58 10.52
C LYS A 64 -19.12 8.13 9.10
N LYS A 65 -18.03 7.88 8.37
CA LYS A 65 -17.87 8.43 7.02
C LYS A 65 -19.00 8.01 6.09
N LYS A 66 -19.59 8.99 5.42
CA LYS A 66 -20.73 8.83 4.48
C LYS A 66 -20.57 7.69 3.46
N LYS A 67 -19.35 7.43 2.97
CA LYS A 67 -19.10 6.33 2.01
C LYS A 67 -19.15 4.95 2.67
N LEU A 68 -18.61 4.81 3.88
CA LEU A 68 -18.71 3.58 4.68
C LEU A 68 -20.18 3.29 5.03
N GLN A 69 -20.97 4.34 5.27
CA GLN A 69 -22.41 4.24 5.50
C GLN A 69 -23.21 3.63 4.33
N THR A 70 -22.62 3.51 3.13
CA THR A 70 -23.28 2.87 1.99
C THR A 70 -23.16 1.34 1.95
N TYR A 71 -22.44 0.74 2.91
CA TYR A 71 -22.23 -0.70 3.01
C TYR A 71 -22.92 -1.24 4.27
N SER A 72 -23.96 -2.06 4.11
CA SER A 72 -24.77 -2.56 5.23
C SER A 72 -23.96 -3.32 6.27
N PHE A 73 -22.98 -4.12 5.83
CA PHE A 73 -22.09 -4.90 6.69
C PHE A 73 -21.13 -4.07 7.55
N PHE A 74 -20.95 -2.78 7.29
CA PHE A 74 -19.95 -2.01 8.03
C PHE A 74 -20.35 -1.90 9.51
N PRO A 75 -19.43 -2.07 10.49
CA PRO A 75 -19.80 -2.24 11.91
C PRO A 75 -20.65 -1.11 12.49
N GLU A 76 -20.34 0.16 12.18
CA GLU A 76 -21.14 1.31 12.61
C GLU A 76 -22.60 1.24 12.11
N ASN A 77 -22.83 0.69 10.91
CA ASN A 77 -24.16 0.64 10.30
C ASN A 77 -24.97 -0.55 10.83
N ILE A 78 -24.39 -1.75 10.80
CA ILE A 78 -25.11 -2.98 11.14
C ILE A 78 -25.52 -3.03 12.61
N SER A 79 -24.73 -2.40 13.49
CA SER A 79 -25.02 -2.31 14.92
C SER A 79 -25.81 -1.06 15.31
N GLY A 80 -26.11 -0.14 14.37
CA GLY A 80 -26.79 1.12 14.68
C GLY A 80 -25.97 2.06 15.60
N GLY A 81 -24.63 1.99 15.49
CA GLY A 81 -23.66 2.59 16.40
C GLY A 81 -22.72 1.53 16.98
N PHE A 82 -21.42 1.66 16.73
CA PHE A 82 -20.46 0.62 17.12
C PHE A 82 -20.18 0.60 18.63
N SER A 83 -20.42 -0.56 19.25
CA SER A 83 -19.82 -0.96 20.52
C SER A 83 -19.33 -2.40 20.40
N THR A 84 -18.25 -2.76 21.10
CA THR A 84 -17.67 -4.12 21.01
C THR A 84 -18.66 -5.20 21.46
N VAL A 85 -19.44 -4.92 22.51
CA VAL A 85 -20.42 -5.88 23.06
C VAL A 85 -21.55 -6.11 22.07
N ASP A 86 -22.09 -5.03 21.49
CA ASP A 86 -23.20 -5.12 20.56
C ASP A 86 -22.76 -5.74 19.23
N PHE A 87 -21.56 -5.39 18.74
CA PHE A 87 -21.05 -5.92 17.47
C PHE A 87 -20.85 -7.44 17.52
N SER A 88 -20.56 -8.02 18.70
CA SER A 88 -20.47 -9.47 18.86
C SER A 88 -21.73 -10.20 18.38
N ALA A 89 -22.91 -9.61 18.60
CA ALA A 89 -24.18 -10.17 18.16
C ALA A 89 -24.43 -10.01 16.65
N HIS A 90 -23.72 -9.07 16.00
CA HIS A 90 -23.87 -8.75 14.58
C HIS A 90 -22.71 -9.25 13.71
N ALA A 91 -21.66 -9.81 14.30
CA ALA A 91 -20.43 -10.16 13.59
C ALA A 91 -20.67 -11.21 12.49
N PHE A 92 -21.58 -12.16 12.74
CA PHE A 92 -21.98 -13.16 11.72
C PHE A 92 -22.79 -12.54 10.58
N ASP A 93 -23.77 -11.68 10.89
CA ASP A 93 -24.54 -10.98 9.84
C ASP A 93 -23.64 -10.06 9.00
N ALA A 94 -22.67 -9.39 9.63
CA ALA A 94 -21.66 -8.59 8.93
C ALA A 94 -20.78 -9.45 8.02
N ALA A 95 -20.45 -10.67 8.45
CA ALA A 95 -19.72 -11.63 7.63
C ALA A 95 -20.52 -12.05 6.39
N VAL A 96 -21.80 -12.39 6.57
CA VAL A 96 -22.71 -12.76 5.49
C VAL A 96 -22.76 -11.66 4.43
N ASP A 97 -23.19 -10.47 4.83
CA ASP A 97 -23.37 -9.32 3.92
C ASP A 97 -22.05 -8.91 3.22
N CYS A 98 -20.92 -8.99 3.93
CA CYS A 98 -19.62 -8.60 3.39
C CYS A 98 -19.08 -9.61 2.38
N ILE A 99 -19.17 -10.90 2.68
CA ILE A 99 -18.70 -11.95 1.78
C ILE A 99 -19.61 -12.08 0.56
N ASP A 100 -20.93 -12.00 0.73
CA ASP A 100 -21.88 -12.02 -0.38
C ASP A 100 -21.60 -10.87 -1.34
N PHE A 101 -21.40 -9.66 -0.82
CA PHE A 101 -20.98 -8.53 -1.65
C PHE A 101 -19.70 -8.84 -2.43
N GLN A 102 -18.68 -9.43 -1.80
CA GLN A 102 -17.43 -9.74 -2.50
C GLN A 102 -17.60 -10.83 -3.58
N VAL A 103 -18.44 -11.83 -3.32
CA VAL A 103 -18.78 -12.90 -4.28
C VAL A 103 -19.57 -12.33 -5.46
N GLU A 104 -20.64 -11.59 -5.20
CA GLU A 104 -21.49 -10.92 -6.19
C GLU A 104 -20.68 -9.96 -7.07
N MET A 105 -19.72 -9.25 -6.48
CA MET A 105 -18.87 -8.33 -7.22
C MET A 105 -17.79 -9.03 -8.06
N GLY A 106 -17.61 -10.34 -7.91
CA GLY A 106 -16.71 -11.12 -8.76
C GLY A 106 -15.23 -10.85 -8.51
N PHE A 107 -14.83 -10.45 -7.30
CA PHE A 107 -13.42 -10.23 -6.97
C PHE A 107 -12.58 -11.51 -7.05
N ASP A 108 -11.28 -11.38 -7.27
CA ASP A 108 -10.36 -12.50 -7.47
C ASP A 108 -10.13 -13.35 -6.21
N ARG A 109 -10.42 -12.78 -5.03
CA ARG A 109 -10.27 -13.39 -3.72
C ARG A 109 -11.30 -12.82 -2.74
N LEU A 110 -11.50 -13.52 -1.62
CA LEU A 110 -12.29 -13.05 -0.49
C LEU A 110 -11.36 -12.47 0.57
N VAL A 111 -11.68 -11.30 1.11
CA VAL A 111 -10.90 -10.65 2.16
C VAL A 111 -11.71 -10.55 3.43
N ILE A 112 -11.17 -11.12 4.50
CA ILE A 112 -11.64 -10.95 5.87
C ILE A 112 -11.04 -9.66 6.41
N PRO A 113 -11.87 -8.70 6.86
CA PRO A 113 -11.38 -7.45 7.41
C PRO A 113 -10.78 -7.66 8.80
N ALA A 114 -10.14 -6.63 9.32
CA ALA A 114 -9.60 -6.61 10.68
C ALA A 114 -9.79 -5.24 11.30
N ARG A 115 -9.79 -5.18 12.64
CA ARG A 115 -9.73 -3.93 13.39
C ARG A 115 -8.29 -3.45 13.50
N PHE A 116 -8.05 -2.15 13.41
CA PHE A 116 -6.74 -1.59 13.72
C PHE A 116 -6.66 -1.16 15.19
N PHE A 117 -5.53 -1.44 15.82
CA PHE A 117 -5.21 -1.00 17.17
C PHE A 117 -3.92 -0.19 17.11
N SER A 118 -3.98 1.08 17.50
CA SER A 118 -2.80 1.97 17.50
C SER A 118 -1.78 1.63 18.59
N GLN A 119 -2.16 0.77 19.54
CA GLN A 119 -1.31 0.29 20.62
C GLN A 119 -1.21 -1.23 20.58
N MET A 120 -0.15 -1.77 21.18
CA MET A 120 -0.06 -3.20 21.43
C MET A 120 -1.08 -3.60 22.48
N VAL A 121 -2.08 -4.38 22.06
CA VAL A 121 -3.10 -4.94 22.94
C VAL A 121 -2.84 -6.43 23.12
N SER A 122 -2.96 -6.91 24.36
CA SER A 122 -2.62 -8.30 24.74
C SER A 122 -3.60 -9.33 24.18
N ASP A 123 -4.83 -8.91 23.87
CA ASP A 123 -5.90 -9.74 23.35
C ASP A 123 -6.15 -9.50 21.84
N TYR A 124 -5.20 -8.90 21.11
CA TYR A 124 -5.32 -8.58 19.68
C TYR A 124 -5.88 -9.76 18.88
N GLN A 125 -5.23 -10.93 18.99
CA GLN A 125 -5.62 -12.13 18.26
C GLN A 125 -7.04 -12.59 18.62
N GLN A 126 -7.38 -12.57 19.91
CA GLN A 126 -8.69 -12.97 20.41
C GLN A 126 -9.80 -12.04 19.89
N GLN A 127 -9.55 -10.72 19.86
CA GLN A 127 -10.48 -9.75 19.31
C GLN A 127 -10.67 -9.93 17.80
N GLN A 128 -9.58 -10.08 17.03
CA GLN A 128 -9.68 -10.34 15.59
C GLN A 128 -10.45 -11.62 15.31
N GLU A 129 -10.18 -12.68 16.08
CA GLU A 129 -10.90 -13.96 15.97
C GLU A 129 -12.40 -13.84 16.19
N ALA A 130 -12.79 -13.23 17.31
CA ALA A 130 -14.19 -13.17 17.72
C ALA A 130 -15.02 -12.32 16.77
N TYR A 131 -14.48 -11.20 16.31
CA TYR A 131 -15.26 -10.20 15.58
C TYR A 131 -15.12 -10.29 14.06
N THR A 132 -14.07 -10.94 13.55
CA THR A 132 -13.82 -11.01 12.11
C THR A 132 -13.50 -12.43 11.64
N LEU A 133 -12.41 -13.06 12.09
CA LEU A 133 -11.98 -14.33 11.47
C LEU A 133 -12.98 -15.46 11.63
N LYS A 134 -13.46 -15.75 12.85
CA LYS A 134 -14.34 -16.92 13.07
C LYS A 134 -15.69 -16.75 12.36
N PRO A 135 -16.43 -15.64 12.51
CA PRO A 135 -17.71 -15.46 11.81
C PRO A 135 -17.56 -15.51 10.29
N PHE A 136 -16.50 -14.89 9.75
CA PHE A 136 -16.26 -14.89 8.30
C PHE A 136 -15.86 -16.26 7.76
N LEU A 137 -14.96 -16.98 8.44
CA LEU A 137 -14.60 -18.34 8.04
C LEU A 137 -15.77 -19.31 8.18
N GLU A 138 -16.58 -19.17 9.23
CA GLU A 138 -17.80 -19.96 9.40
C GLU A 138 -18.74 -19.77 8.21
N TYR A 139 -19.02 -18.53 7.79
CA TYR A 139 -19.86 -18.27 6.63
C TYR A 139 -19.23 -18.74 5.31
N ILE A 140 -17.94 -18.46 5.08
CA ILE A 140 -17.22 -18.89 3.86
C ILE A 140 -17.30 -20.41 3.67
N ARG A 141 -17.20 -21.21 4.74
CA ARG A 141 -17.33 -22.68 4.66
C ARG A 141 -18.70 -23.15 4.17
N THR A 142 -19.74 -22.33 4.32
CA THR A 142 -21.09 -22.65 3.80
C THR A 142 -21.21 -22.37 2.31
N LEU A 143 -20.29 -21.58 1.74
CA LEU A 143 -20.30 -21.21 0.33
C LEU A 143 -19.59 -22.26 -0.52
N SER A 144 -20.18 -22.56 -1.67
CA SER A 144 -19.54 -23.39 -2.71
C SER A 144 -18.73 -22.52 -3.67
N VAL A 145 -17.77 -21.74 -3.14
CA VAL A 145 -16.92 -20.84 -3.94
C VAL A 145 -15.46 -21.29 -3.87
N ASP A 146 -14.83 -21.43 -5.04
CA ASP A 146 -13.41 -21.73 -5.18
C ASP A 146 -12.63 -20.43 -5.36
N LYS A 147 -12.50 -19.67 -4.26
CA LYS A 147 -11.73 -18.42 -4.22
C LYS A 147 -10.73 -18.47 -3.07
N PRO A 148 -9.49 -17.99 -3.27
CA PRO A 148 -8.55 -17.87 -2.16
C PRO A 148 -9.10 -16.88 -1.13
N VAL A 149 -8.87 -17.20 0.14
CA VAL A 149 -9.30 -16.39 1.28
C VAL A 149 -8.10 -15.70 1.89
N PHE A 150 -8.19 -14.40 2.03
CA PHE A 150 -7.16 -13.55 2.60
C PHE A 150 -7.65 -12.99 3.93
N MET A 151 -6.75 -12.91 4.90
CA MET A 151 -6.98 -12.12 6.10
C MET A 151 -6.25 -10.79 6.01
N THR A 152 -6.88 -9.74 6.52
CA THR A 152 -6.22 -8.45 6.68
C THR A 152 -5.41 -8.44 7.98
N LEU A 153 -4.16 -7.98 7.91
CA LEU A 153 -3.25 -7.91 9.04
C LEU A 153 -2.73 -6.46 9.21
N PRO A 154 -3.51 -5.60 9.89
CA PRO A 154 -3.11 -4.23 10.17
C PRO A 154 -2.20 -4.21 11.41
N LEU A 155 -0.99 -3.68 11.27
CA LEU A 155 0.06 -3.70 12.29
C LEU A 155 0.55 -2.29 12.61
N THR A 156 1.24 -2.14 13.75
CA THR A 156 2.06 -0.96 14.04
C THR A 156 3.54 -1.30 13.90
N SER A 157 4.40 -0.29 13.71
CA SER A 157 5.85 -0.49 13.69
C SER A 157 6.38 -1.16 14.96
N HIS A 158 5.77 -0.89 16.13
CA HIS A 158 6.09 -1.55 17.40
C HIS A 158 5.78 -3.05 17.39
N MET A 159 4.64 -3.46 16.82
CA MET A 159 4.29 -4.88 16.67
C MET A 159 5.27 -5.63 15.78
N VAL A 160 5.81 -4.96 14.75
CA VAL A 160 6.80 -5.53 13.84
C VAL A 160 8.20 -5.52 14.45
N ALA A 161 8.54 -4.56 15.30
CA ALA A 161 9.84 -4.51 15.97
C ALA A 161 9.97 -5.57 17.08
N ASP A 162 8.88 -5.95 17.74
CA ASP A 162 8.88 -6.95 18.81
C ASP A 162 9.00 -8.38 18.25
N VAL A 163 10.12 -9.04 18.53
CA VAL A 163 10.41 -10.41 18.08
C VAL A 163 9.36 -11.41 18.57
N LYS A 164 9.01 -11.34 19.87
CA LYS A 164 8.06 -12.27 20.48
C LYS A 164 6.67 -12.09 19.88
N TYR A 165 6.25 -10.84 19.74
CA TYR A 165 4.94 -10.52 19.16
C TYR A 165 4.84 -10.99 17.70
N ARG A 166 5.91 -10.84 16.91
CA ARG A 166 5.95 -11.37 15.54
C ARG A 166 5.83 -12.89 15.47
N GLU A 167 6.51 -13.61 16.34
CA GLU A 167 6.38 -15.08 16.41
C GLU A 167 4.96 -15.49 16.78
N GLU A 168 4.35 -14.81 17.77
CA GLU A 168 2.96 -15.04 18.15
C GLU A 168 2.00 -14.74 16.99
N LEU A 169 2.19 -13.63 16.26
CA LEU A 169 1.40 -13.29 15.07
C LEU A 169 1.57 -14.33 13.96
N LEU A 170 2.80 -14.79 13.69
CA LEU A 170 3.06 -15.79 12.65
C LEU A 170 2.37 -17.12 12.97
N ASN A 171 2.48 -17.59 14.21
CA ASN A 171 1.78 -18.78 14.68
C ASN A 171 0.26 -18.62 14.57
N TRP A 172 -0.24 -17.40 14.81
CA TRP A 172 -1.66 -17.12 14.72
C TRP A 172 -2.17 -17.10 13.27
N VAL A 173 -1.49 -16.44 12.33
CA VAL A 173 -1.96 -16.37 10.93
C VAL A 173 -1.87 -17.73 10.22
N THR A 174 -0.92 -18.59 10.62
CA THR A 174 -0.69 -19.91 9.99
C THR A 174 -1.60 -21.03 10.53
N ARG A 175 -2.34 -20.80 11.62
CA ARG A 175 -3.18 -21.85 12.23
C ARG A 175 -4.51 -22.11 11.50
N PHE A 176 -4.88 -21.27 10.54
CA PHE A 176 -6.16 -21.35 9.83
C PHE A 176 -5.95 -21.93 8.44
N PRO A 177 -6.32 -23.20 8.19
CA PRO A 177 -6.07 -23.85 6.91
C PRO A 177 -6.86 -23.24 5.75
N GLU A 178 -7.94 -22.51 6.03
CA GLU A 178 -8.73 -21.82 5.02
C GLU A 178 -8.06 -20.54 4.50
N ILE A 179 -7.08 -20.00 5.24
CA ILE A 179 -6.39 -18.76 4.87
C ILE A 179 -5.27 -19.10 3.88
N HIS A 180 -5.41 -18.56 2.68
CA HIS A 180 -4.46 -18.73 1.58
C HIS A 180 -3.42 -17.59 1.54
N GLY A 181 -3.75 -16.45 2.14
CA GLY A 181 -2.88 -15.28 2.13
C GLY A 181 -3.20 -14.21 3.15
N VAL A 182 -2.28 -13.26 3.24
CA VAL A 182 -2.33 -12.13 4.14
C VAL A 182 -2.24 -10.83 3.34
N TYR A 183 -3.18 -9.93 3.58
CA TYR A 183 -3.08 -8.53 3.18
C TYR A 183 -2.57 -7.73 4.38
N ALA A 184 -1.26 -7.48 4.42
CA ALA A 184 -0.59 -6.83 5.54
C ALA A 184 -0.23 -5.39 5.22
N PHE A 185 -0.29 -4.53 6.23
CA PHE A 185 0.29 -3.19 6.18
C PHE A 185 0.65 -2.73 7.57
N VAL A 186 1.56 -1.77 7.65
CA VAL A 186 2.10 -1.29 8.92
C VAL A 186 1.88 0.21 9.02
N ASP A 187 1.24 0.63 10.10
CA ASP A 187 1.23 2.01 10.54
C ASP A 187 2.60 2.35 11.14
N ASN A 188 3.32 3.24 10.48
CA ASN A 188 4.65 3.66 10.88
C ASN A 188 4.65 5.18 11.01
N GLU A 189 4.64 5.66 12.25
CA GLU A 189 4.73 7.08 12.54
C GLU A 189 6.08 7.61 12.06
N ARG A 190 6.05 8.63 11.21
CA ARG A 190 7.24 9.20 10.58
C ARG A 190 7.06 10.68 10.28
N ASP A 191 8.16 11.43 10.40
CA ASP A 191 8.26 12.86 10.13
C ASP A 191 8.43 13.17 8.62
N THR A 192 8.72 12.14 7.83
CA THR A 192 9.04 12.25 6.41
C THR A 192 8.33 11.21 5.58
N LYS A 193 8.14 11.51 4.29
CA LYS A 193 7.37 10.66 3.36
C LYS A 193 8.10 9.38 2.99
N GLN A 194 9.43 9.41 3.05
CA GLN A 194 10.28 8.24 2.86
C GLN A 194 10.67 7.69 4.23
N VAL A 195 10.70 6.36 4.36
CA VAL A 195 11.16 5.72 5.59
C VAL A 195 12.65 6.04 5.80
N ARG A 196 13.01 6.55 6.99
CA ARG A 196 14.39 6.81 7.40
C ARG A 196 14.89 5.88 8.52
N ASP A 197 14.06 4.92 8.91
CA ASP A 197 14.38 3.92 9.92
C ASP A 197 14.80 2.61 9.25
N SER A 198 16.09 2.27 9.35
CA SER A 198 16.63 1.03 8.78
C SER A 198 16.19 -0.22 9.53
N ASP A 199 15.97 -0.11 10.84
CA ASP A 199 15.56 -1.25 11.66
C ASP A 199 14.12 -1.61 11.35
N TYR A 200 13.22 -0.63 11.30
CA TYR A 200 11.84 -0.86 10.84
C TYR A 200 11.78 -1.55 9.47
N LEU A 201 12.55 -1.09 8.48
CA LEU A 201 12.56 -1.70 7.14
C LEU A 201 13.07 -3.14 7.18
N TYR A 202 14.16 -3.39 7.91
CA TYR A 202 14.70 -4.73 8.06
C TYR A 202 13.73 -5.67 8.80
N GLU A 203 13.17 -5.22 9.92
CA GLU A 203 12.26 -6.05 10.73
C GLU A 203 10.95 -6.34 9.96
N SER A 204 10.50 -5.40 9.12
CA SER A 204 9.38 -5.62 8.19
C SER A 204 9.73 -6.66 7.11
N LEU A 205 10.90 -6.54 6.47
CA LEU A 205 11.37 -7.53 5.49
C LEU A 205 11.50 -8.93 6.11
N ALA A 206 12.07 -9.03 7.32
CA ALA A 206 12.22 -10.30 8.02
C ALA A 206 10.85 -10.91 8.37
N PHE A 207 9.93 -10.12 8.90
CA PHE A 207 8.59 -10.58 9.25
C PHE A 207 7.80 -11.07 8.02
N PHE A 208 7.78 -10.26 6.97
CA PHE A 208 7.10 -10.61 5.72
C PHE A 208 7.74 -11.82 5.03
N LYS A 209 9.07 -12.00 5.16
CA LYS A 209 9.74 -13.21 4.69
C LYS A 209 9.25 -14.44 5.44
N SER A 210 9.01 -14.34 6.75
CA SER A 210 8.45 -15.45 7.52
C SER A 210 7.03 -15.81 7.08
N ILE A 211 6.18 -14.83 6.72
CA ILE A 211 4.85 -15.10 6.14
C ILE A 211 4.98 -15.86 4.81
N VAL A 212 5.85 -15.39 3.91
CA VAL A 212 6.07 -16.05 2.62
C VAL A 212 6.65 -17.46 2.79
N ASN A 213 7.55 -17.67 3.75
CA ASN A 213 8.12 -18.98 4.05
C ASN A 213 7.13 -19.94 4.71
N ALA A 214 6.00 -19.43 5.23
CA ALA A 214 4.89 -20.24 5.71
C ALA A 214 3.88 -20.57 4.59
N ASP A 215 4.28 -20.43 3.33
CA ASP A 215 3.49 -20.70 2.13
C ASP A 215 2.19 -19.89 2.01
N LEU A 216 2.12 -18.74 2.70
CA LEU A 216 1.02 -17.79 2.57
C LEU A 216 1.31 -16.77 1.48
N GLU A 217 0.32 -16.50 0.63
CA GLU A 217 0.39 -15.35 -0.28
C GLU A 217 0.48 -14.05 0.50
N LEU A 218 1.32 -13.11 0.05
CA LEU A 218 1.47 -11.83 0.72
C LEU A 218 1.12 -10.66 -0.22
N VAL A 219 0.20 -9.82 0.23
CA VAL A 219 -0.05 -8.49 -0.34
C VAL A 219 0.41 -7.45 0.68
N ILE A 220 1.32 -6.55 0.29
CA ILE A 220 1.81 -5.47 1.16
C ILE A 220 1.09 -4.17 0.75
N GLY A 221 0.14 -3.77 1.58
CA GLY A 221 -0.67 -2.58 1.42
C GLY A 221 0.04 -1.29 1.80
N TYR A 222 -0.47 -0.17 1.28
CA TYR A 222 -0.04 1.18 1.66
C TYR A 222 1.47 1.40 1.59
N THR A 223 2.12 0.92 0.53
CA THR A 223 3.54 1.16 0.31
C THR A 223 3.76 2.39 -0.54
N ASN A 224 4.77 3.19 -0.16
CA ASN A 224 5.32 4.25 -0.99
C ASN A 224 6.50 3.66 -1.80
N THR A 225 7.53 4.43 -2.12
CA THR A 225 8.64 3.99 -2.97
C THR A 225 9.50 2.89 -2.34
N GLU A 226 9.41 2.69 -1.03
CA GLU A 226 9.98 1.53 -0.31
C GLU A 226 9.43 0.18 -0.80
N ALA A 227 8.30 0.17 -1.53
CA ALA A 227 7.79 -1.02 -2.22
C ALA A 227 8.87 -1.73 -3.04
N LEU A 228 9.77 -0.97 -3.67
CA LEU A 228 10.90 -1.51 -4.44
C LEU A 228 11.76 -2.45 -3.60
N LEU A 229 11.99 -2.14 -2.32
CA LEU A 229 12.80 -2.95 -1.42
C LEU A 229 12.11 -4.27 -1.07
N PHE A 230 10.79 -4.24 -0.88
CA PHE A 230 10.01 -5.43 -0.58
C PHE A 230 9.97 -6.45 -1.74
N SER A 231 10.37 -6.06 -2.96
CA SER A 231 10.55 -7.01 -4.07
C SER A 231 11.60 -8.12 -3.78
N LEU A 232 12.46 -7.93 -2.77
CA LEU A 232 13.41 -8.93 -2.29
C LEU A 232 12.75 -10.14 -1.61
N LEU A 233 11.46 -10.05 -1.26
CA LEU A 233 10.72 -11.14 -0.62
C LEU A 233 10.34 -12.26 -1.59
N GLY A 234 10.50 -12.04 -2.91
CA GLY A 234 10.19 -13.02 -3.95
C GLY A 234 8.86 -12.73 -4.63
N ASP A 235 7.97 -13.73 -4.64
CA ASP A 235 6.68 -13.66 -5.32
C ASP A 235 5.59 -13.16 -4.37
N ILE A 236 5.45 -11.84 -4.32
CA ILE A 236 4.46 -11.15 -3.51
C ILE A 236 3.67 -10.14 -4.36
N THR A 237 2.62 -9.56 -3.79
CA THR A 237 1.91 -8.42 -4.39
C THR A 237 2.27 -7.15 -3.64
N LEU A 238 2.88 -6.19 -4.33
CA LEU A 238 3.16 -4.85 -3.83
C LEU A 238 2.00 -3.91 -4.15
N THR A 239 1.97 -2.75 -3.51
CA THR A 239 0.97 -1.72 -3.82
C THR A 239 1.60 -0.37 -4.13
N PHE A 240 0.86 0.46 -4.85
CA PHE A 240 1.09 1.90 -4.87
C PHE A 240 -0.23 2.63 -4.95
N GLY A 241 -0.24 3.89 -4.51
CA GLY A 241 -1.44 4.70 -4.48
C GLY A 241 -1.23 6.07 -5.13
N THR A 242 -2.33 6.68 -5.56
CA THR A 242 -2.37 8.03 -6.12
C THR A 242 -1.87 9.05 -5.11
N PHE A 243 -2.47 9.04 -3.92
CA PHE A 243 -2.23 10.02 -2.88
C PHE A 243 -1.38 9.42 -1.75
N GLU A 244 -0.86 10.29 -0.89
CA GLU A 244 -0.01 9.87 0.23
C GLU A 244 -0.75 8.95 1.19
N ASN A 245 -2.03 9.21 1.50
CA ASN A 245 -2.85 8.34 2.36
C ASN A 245 -3.19 6.96 1.77
N THR A 246 -2.83 6.73 0.50
CA THR A 246 -2.89 5.42 -0.18
C THR A 246 -1.51 4.79 -0.37
N ARG A 247 -0.44 5.53 -0.03
CA ARG A 247 0.96 5.06 -0.02
C ARG A 247 1.56 5.00 1.39
N ILE A 248 0.83 5.51 2.37
CA ILE A 248 1.18 5.58 3.78
C ILE A 248 -0.13 5.36 4.52
N PHE A 249 -0.23 4.26 5.26
CA PHE A 249 -1.41 4.02 6.07
C PHE A 249 -1.47 5.06 7.19
N SER A 250 -2.68 5.47 7.55
CA SER A 250 -2.95 6.30 8.72
C SER A 250 -4.41 6.08 9.09
N ILE A 251 -4.67 5.81 10.37
CA ILE A 251 -6.03 5.59 10.87
C ILE A 251 -6.87 6.88 10.83
N ASP A 252 -6.24 8.06 10.84
CA ASP A 252 -6.90 9.36 10.83
C ASP A 252 -7.77 9.57 9.60
N LYS A 253 -7.47 8.87 8.50
CA LYS A 253 -8.30 8.90 7.30
C LYS A 253 -9.67 8.24 7.49
N PHE A 254 -9.93 7.59 8.62
CA PHE A 254 -11.24 7.05 8.98
C PHE A 254 -12.02 7.98 9.92
N LEU A 255 -11.37 9.01 10.47
CA LEU A 255 -12.05 10.03 11.28
C LEU A 255 -12.77 11.04 10.37
N GLU A 256 -13.92 11.53 10.82
CA GLU A 256 -14.53 12.72 10.24
C GLU A 256 -13.65 13.93 10.57
N SER A 257 -13.37 14.77 9.57
CA SER A 257 -12.61 16.00 9.78
C SER A 257 -13.45 17.17 9.30
N ASP A 258 -13.75 18.10 10.21
CA ASP A 258 -14.51 19.32 9.92
C ASP A 258 -13.65 20.42 9.27
N GLU A 259 -12.34 20.20 9.11
CA GLU A 259 -11.41 21.23 8.66
C GLU A 259 -11.23 21.25 7.12
N GLY A 260 -11.27 22.46 6.57
CA GLY A 260 -10.86 22.73 5.20
C GLY A 260 -9.38 22.44 4.99
N ARG A 261 -9.05 21.26 4.46
CA ARG A 261 -7.66 20.86 4.20
C ARG A 261 -7.13 21.57 2.94
N ARG A 262 -6.04 22.32 3.08
CA ARG A 262 -5.28 22.83 1.94
C ARG A 262 -4.60 21.65 1.22
N GLY A 263 -4.74 21.61 -0.11
CA GLY A 263 -4.10 20.58 -0.93
C GLY A 263 -2.57 20.61 -0.79
N PRO A 264 -1.91 19.45 -0.92
CA PRO A 264 -0.45 19.38 -0.83
C PRO A 264 0.20 20.11 -2.01
N LYS A 265 1.44 20.58 -1.80
CA LYS A 265 2.30 21.04 -2.90
C LYS A 265 2.51 19.91 -3.90
N ALA A 266 2.50 20.26 -5.19
CA ALA A 266 2.75 19.32 -6.28
C ALA A 266 4.14 18.71 -6.16
N ARG A 267 4.23 17.41 -6.44
CA ARG A 267 5.47 16.64 -6.43
C ARG A 267 5.49 15.71 -7.62
N ILE A 268 6.68 15.51 -8.19
CA ILE A 268 6.92 14.55 -9.26
C ILE A 268 7.83 13.44 -8.73
N TYR A 269 7.57 12.20 -9.12
CA TYR A 269 8.43 11.08 -8.80
C TYR A 269 9.66 11.10 -9.71
N LEU A 270 10.86 11.07 -9.12
CA LEU A 270 12.13 10.98 -9.85
C LEU A 270 12.76 9.61 -9.54
N PRO A 271 12.68 8.61 -10.44
CA PRO A 271 13.12 7.25 -10.15
C PRO A 271 14.60 7.14 -9.82
N GLY A 272 15.46 7.97 -10.42
CA GLY A 272 16.90 7.95 -10.09
C GLY A 272 17.23 8.57 -8.74
N LEU A 273 16.28 9.25 -8.08
CA LEU A 273 16.35 9.63 -6.67
C LEU A 273 15.57 8.68 -5.76
N MET A 274 14.81 7.74 -6.34
CA MET A 274 13.85 6.87 -5.64
C MET A 274 12.86 7.64 -4.76
N ASN A 275 12.54 8.89 -5.11
CA ASN A 275 11.78 9.79 -4.26
C ASN A 275 10.88 10.75 -5.06
N TRP A 276 9.90 11.34 -4.36
CA TRP A 276 9.05 12.41 -4.83
C TRP A 276 9.65 13.76 -4.45
N VAL A 277 9.94 14.59 -5.45
CA VAL A 277 10.52 15.93 -5.26
C VAL A 277 9.47 16.99 -5.55
N GLN A 278 9.49 18.11 -4.81
CA GLN A 278 8.61 19.25 -5.10
C GLN A 278 8.77 19.68 -6.55
N TYR A 279 7.64 19.88 -7.22
CA TYR A 279 7.60 20.10 -8.66
C TYR A 279 8.48 21.30 -9.08
N THR A 280 8.45 22.38 -8.30
CA THR A 280 9.32 23.55 -8.50
C THR A 280 10.81 23.21 -8.41
N GLN A 281 11.22 22.43 -7.40
CA GLN A 281 12.62 22.00 -7.23
C GLN A 281 13.05 21.02 -8.33
N ALA A 282 12.13 20.18 -8.82
CA ALA A 282 12.40 19.32 -9.97
C ALA A 282 12.66 20.14 -11.25
N LYS A 283 11.92 21.24 -11.47
CA LYS A 283 12.20 22.17 -12.59
C LYS A 283 13.52 22.92 -12.42
N GLU A 284 13.93 23.24 -11.19
CA GLU A 284 15.25 23.81 -10.91
C GLU A 284 16.36 22.82 -11.29
N ILE A 285 16.25 21.55 -10.89
CA ILE A 285 17.19 20.49 -11.31
C ILE A 285 17.22 20.38 -12.85
N GLN A 286 16.05 20.33 -13.50
CA GLN A 286 15.96 20.24 -14.96
C GLN A 286 16.68 21.38 -15.68
N ARG A 287 16.55 22.61 -15.17
CA ARG A 287 17.11 23.82 -15.79
C ARG A 287 18.61 23.96 -15.50
N ASP A 288 19.00 23.80 -14.24
CA ASP A 288 20.32 24.21 -13.76
C ASP A 288 21.32 23.04 -13.74
N LEU A 289 20.83 21.80 -13.69
CA LEU A 289 21.63 20.58 -13.61
C LEU A 289 21.16 19.53 -14.64
N PRO A 290 21.20 19.82 -15.96
CA PRO A 290 20.67 18.94 -17.00
C PRO A 290 21.30 17.54 -17.00
N GLU A 291 22.60 17.42 -16.72
CA GLU A 291 23.27 16.11 -16.61
C GLU A 291 22.72 15.27 -15.45
N VAL A 292 22.36 15.92 -14.34
CA VAL A 292 21.71 15.23 -13.20
C VAL A 292 20.29 14.86 -13.57
N TRP A 293 19.55 15.78 -14.22
CA TRP A 293 18.20 15.55 -14.69
C TRP A 293 18.08 14.30 -15.57
N ASP A 294 18.98 14.14 -16.53
CA ASP A 294 19.03 12.97 -17.42
C ASP A 294 19.22 11.65 -16.66
N GLY A 295 19.91 11.69 -15.52
CA GLY A 295 20.11 10.52 -14.65
C GLY A 295 18.95 10.24 -13.69
N VAL A 296 18.14 11.24 -13.33
CA VAL A 296 17.10 11.10 -12.30
C VAL A 296 15.68 11.03 -12.84
N TYR A 297 15.43 11.59 -14.02
CA TYR A 297 14.12 11.64 -14.64
C TYR A 297 13.92 10.52 -15.67
N ARG A 298 12.69 10.01 -15.75
CA ARG A 298 12.28 9.06 -16.79
C ARG A 298 11.09 9.64 -17.54
N SER A 299 11.25 9.89 -18.83
CA SER A 299 10.17 10.43 -19.67
C SER A 299 8.96 9.50 -19.71
N THR A 300 7.78 10.12 -19.67
CA THR A 300 6.46 9.50 -19.91
C THR A 300 5.57 10.58 -20.51
N SER A 301 4.55 10.19 -21.28
CA SER A 301 3.59 11.14 -21.86
C SER A 301 2.99 12.09 -20.81
N TYR A 302 2.61 11.58 -19.64
CA TYR A 302 2.04 12.39 -18.55
C TYR A 302 3.07 13.29 -17.86
N GLY A 303 4.28 12.79 -17.60
CA GLY A 303 5.34 13.55 -16.96
C GLY A 303 5.84 14.70 -17.84
N ASP A 304 6.07 14.42 -19.13
CA ASP A 304 6.54 15.41 -20.09
C ASP A 304 5.48 16.50 -20.32
N ALA A 305 4.20 16.11 -20.45
CA ALA A 305 3.10 17.05 -20.55
C ALA A 305 2.98 17.94 -19.30
N ALA A 306 3.18 17.37 -18.11
CA ALA A 306 3.20 18.15 -16.87
C ALA A 306 4.35 19.17 -16.89
N LEU A 307 5.58 18.75 -17.20
CA LEU A 307 6.78 19.59 -17.24
C LEU A 307 6.70 20.71 -18.29
N ALA A 308 6.10 20.43 -19.45
CA ALA A 308 5.87 21.38 -20.52
C ALA A 308 4.75 22.39 -20.20
N SER A 309 3.91 22.11 -19.19
CA SER A 309 2.82 23.00 -18.80
C SER A 309 3.35 24.35 -18.29
N VAL A 310 2.72 25.43 -18.77
CA VAL A 310 2.99 26.80 -18.32
C VAL A 310 2.55 26.98 -16.86
N THR A 311 1.49 26.31 -16.44
CA THR A 311 0.96 26.34 -15.08
C THR A 311 1.47 25.15 -14.27
N GLU A 312 1.87 25.40 -13.02
CA GLU A 312 2.19 24.34 -12.07
C GLU A 312 0.97 23.41 -11.88
N PRO A 313 1.15 22.07 -12.00
CA PRO A 313 0.05 21.14 -11.80
C PRO A 313 -0.51 21.23 -10.38
N THR A 314 -1.81 21.02 -10.24
CA THR A 314 -2.44 20.91 -8.92
C THR A 314 -2.69 19.46 -8.54
N PHE A 315 -2.91 19.18 -7.26
CA PHE A 315 -3.21 17.82 -6.77
C PHE A 315 -4.51 17.21 -7.35
N ASN A 316 -5.35 18.02 -8.01
CA ASN A 316 -6.56 17.58 -8.70
C ASN A 316 -6.31 17.16 -10.16
N GLN A 317 -5.08 17.21 -10.64
CA GLN A 317 -4.73 16.80 -12.00
C GLN A 317 -3.98 15.45 -11.97
N PRO A 318 -4.32 14.52 -12.88
CA PRO A 318 -3.79 13.15 -12.85
C PRO A 318 -2.34 13.04 -13.30
N GLY A 319 -1.80 14.02 -14.04
CA GLY A 319 -0.55 13.87 -14.79
C GLY A 319 0.66 13.40 -13.96
N LEU A 320 0.91 14.04 -12.81
CA LEU A 320 2.03 13.66 -11.95
C LEU A 320 1.86 12.27 -11.31
N TYR A 321 0.61 11.86 -11.05
CA TYR A 321 0.31 10.56 -10.45
C TYR A 321 0.37 9.44 -11.49
N LYS A 322 -0.18 9.65 -12.69
CA LYS A 322 -0.06 8.68 -13.79
C LYS A 322 1.37 8.52 -14.27
N HIS A 323 2.17 9.60 -14.27
CA HIS A 323 3.62 9.52 -14.46
C HIS A 323 4.25 8.53 -13.47
N PHE A 324 3.96 8.69 -12.17
CA PHE A 324 4.46 7.78 -11.16
C PHE A 324 4.00 6.33 -11.38
N PHE A 325 2.73 6.10 -11.74
CA PHE A 325 2.22 4.74 -11.98
C PHE A 325 2.99 4.03 -13.10
N LEU A 326 3.22 4.72 -14.21
CA LEU A 326 3.99 4.17 -15.34
C LEU A 326 5.43 3.84 -14.93
N VAL A 327 6.12 4.78 -14.27
CA VAL A 327 7.53 4.58 -13.87
C VAL A 327 7.66 3.47 -12.84
N MET A 328 6.80 3.47 -11.81
CA MET A 328 6.82 2.47 -10.74
C MET A 328 6.47 1.07 -11.27
N TYR A 329 5.52 0.98 -12.20
CA TYR A 329 5.19 -0.28 -12.88
C TYR A 329 6.37 -0.81 -13.69
N ASP A 330 7.05 0.03 -14.46
CA ASP A 330 8.25 -0.36 -15.23
C ASP A 330 9.40 -0.84 -14.33
N GLN A 331 9.62 -0.18 -13.19
CA GLN A 331 10.60 -0.61 -12.19
C GLN A 331 10.25 -1.98 -11.61
N ILE A 332 8.98 -2.23 -11.23
CA ILE A 332 8.57 -3.56 -10.74
C ILE A 332 8.61 -4.62 -11.86
N LYS A 333 8.25 -4.28 -13.09
CA LYS A 333 8.35 -5.19 -14.24
C LYS A 333 9.80 -5.61 -14.48
N THR A 334 10.74 -4.68 -14.35
CA THR A 334 12.18 -4.95 -14.43
C THR A 334 12.61 -5.91 -13.32
N LEU A 335 12.23 -5.63 -12.06
CA LEU A 335 12.54 -6.49 -10.92
C LEU A 335 11.89 -7.88 -11.04
N ARG A 336 10.65 -7.96 -11.54
CA ARG A 336 9.90 -9.22 -11.76
C ARG A 336 10.70 -10.20 -12.64
N ALA A 337 11.39 -9.70 -13.66
CA ALA A 337 12.20 -10.51 -14.58
C ALA A 337 13.53 -10.99 -14.00
N MET A 338 13.92 -10.52 -12.81
CA MET A 338 15.19 -10.82 -12.15
C MET A 338 15.05 -11.89 -11.07
N SER A 339 16.13 -12.66 -10.85
CA SER A 339 16.27 -13.50 -9.65
C SER A 339 16.35 -12.62 -8.40
N ILE A 340 16.09 -13.17 -7.21
CA ILE A 340 16.14 -12.38 -5.97
C ILE A 340 17.55 -11.79 -5.73
N VAL A 341 18.60 -12.54 -6.06
CA VAL A 341 20.00 -12.08 -5.95
C VAL A 341 20.27 -10.90 -6.91
N ASP A 342 19.76 -10.98 -8.14
CA ASP A 342 19.89 -9.91 -9.12
C ASP A 342 19.07 -8.67 -8.74
N ARG A 343 17.86 -8.87 -8.17
CA ARG A 343 17.05 -7.76 -7.60
C ARG A 343 17.82 -7.01 -6.53
N TYR A 344 18.49 -7.73 -5.62
CA TYR A 344 19.34 -7.10 -4.60
C TYR A 344 20.50 -6.32 -5.22
N GLY A 345 21.23 -6.91 -6.17
CA GLY A 345 22.32 -6.24 -6.88
C GLY A 345 21.84 -4.95 -7.56
N TYR A 346 20.71 -5.03 -8.26
CA TYR A 346 20.07 -3.91 -8.94
C TYR A 346 19.66 -2.80 -7.96
N LEU A 347 18.90 -3.13 -6.91
CA LEU A 347 18.42 -2.15 -5.92
C LEU A 347 19.59 -1.47 -5.20
N ARG A 348 20.62 -2.22 -4.83
CA ARG A 348 21.82 -1.66 -4.19
C ARG A 348 22.55 -0.70 -5.13
N ALA A 349 22.67 -1.03 -6.41
CA ALA A 349 23.27 -0.15 -7.41
C ALA A 349 22.42 1.12 -7.65
N ALA A 350 21.10 0.98 -7.73
CA ALA A 350 20.17 2.10 -7.87
C ALA A 350 20.26 3.06 -6.67
N LEU A 351 20.29 2.54 -5.44
CA LEU A 351 20.48 3.35 -4.23
C LEU A 351 21.83 4.11 -4.21
N LYS A 352 22.90 3.47 -4.68
CA LYS A 352 24.22 4.13 -4.80
C LYS A 352 24.25 5.21 -5.88
N THR A 353 23.49 5.00 -6.96
CA THR A 353 23.30 6.01 -8.01
C THR A 353 22.49 7.19 -7.48
N ALA A 354 21.43 6.93 -6.71
CA ALA A 354 20.64 7.96 -6.05
C ALA A 354 21.47 8.77 -5.05
N GLU A 355 22.30 8.12 -4.23
CA GLU A 355 23.26 8.80 -3.35
C GLU A 355 24.17 9.77 -4.12
N SER A 356 24.74 9.32 -5.24
CA SER A 356 25.61 10.14 -6.09
C SER A 356 24.84 11.32 -6.73
N SER A 357 23.59 11.10 -7.11
CA SER A 357 22.70 12.11 -7.70
C SER A 357 22.33 13.18 -6.68
N TYR A 358 21.97 12.78 -5.46
CA TYR A 358 21.73 13.72 -4.35
C TYR A 358 22.96 14.59 -4.06
N ALA A 359 24.16 13.99 -4.02
CA ALA A 359 25.40 14.75 -3.83
C ALA A 359 25.69 15.72 -4.99
N ALA A 360 25.29 15.38 -6.23
CA ALA A 360 25.40 16.28 -7.37
C ALA A 360 24.42 17.46 -7.28
N ILE A 361 23.19 17.23 -6.85
CA ILE A 361 22.17 18.26 -6.59
C ILE A 361 22.67 19.24 -5.52
N GLU A 362 23.22 18.73 -4.42
CA GLU A 362 23.80 19.54 -3.34
C GLU A 362 25.00 20.38 -3.81
N ARG A 363 25.94 19.78 -4.59
CA ARG A 363 27.05 20.54 -5.21
C ARG A 363 26.55 21.64 -6.16
N GLY A 364 25.43 21.40 -6.81
CA GLY A 364 24.69 22.37 -7.63
C GLY A 364 23.97 23.46 -6.83
N ARG A 365 24.04 23.43 -5.49
CA ARG A 365 23.42 24.38 -4.56
C ARG A 365 21.89 24.42 -4.63
N ILE A 366 21.27 23.28 -4.91
CA ILE A 366 19.82 23.11 -4.82
C ILE A 366 19.50 22.37 -3.52
N ASP A 367 19.00 23.10 -2.53
CA ASP A 367 18.62 22.54 -1.24
C ASP A 367 17.20 21.96 -1.31
N LEU A 368 17.11 20.64 -1.48
CA LEU A 368 15.82 19.95 -1.51
C LEU A 368 15.11 20.03 -0.17
N GLU A 369 13.79 20.23 -0.22
CA GLU A 369 12.94 20.21 0.97
C GLU A 369 13.01 18.86 1.70
N VAL A 370 12.64 18.84 2.98
CA VAL A 370 12.82 17.68 3.87
C VAL A 370 12.25 16.37 3.31
N HIS A 371 11.12 16.40 2.60
CA HIS A 371 10.52 15.21 1.99
C HIS A 371 11.11 14.84 0.62
N GLY A 372 11.74 15.77 -0.08
CA GLY A 372 12.44 15.53 -1.35
C GLY A 372 13.91 15.11 -1.17
N ALA A 373 14.49 15.35 0.01
CA ALA A 373 15.89 15.09 0.32
C ALA A 373 16.26 13.60 0.47
N GLY A 374 17.56 13.30 0.31
CA GLY A 374 18.13 11.95 0.23
C GLY A 374 18.35 11.21 1.54
N GLY A 375 17.82 11.71 2.67
CA GLY A 375 18.06 11.11 4.00
C GLY A 375 17.57 9.66 4.18
N HIS A 376 16.80 9.12 3.24
CA HIS A 376 16.31 7.74 3.24
C HIS A 376 17.28 6.74 2.62
N ILE A 377 18.21 7.20 1.77
CA ILE A 377 19.07 6.31 0.96
C ILE A 377 19.97 5.43 1.82
N GLN A 378 20.63 5.99 2.84
CA GLN A 378 21.49 5.23 3.74
C GLN A 378 20.71 4.23 4.60
N PRO A 379 19.58 4.61 5.25
CA PRO A 379 18.70 3.65 5.92
C PRO A 379 18.26 2.49 5.01
N TRP A 380 17.90 2.76 3.76
CA TRP A 380 17.47 1.73 2.80
C TRP A 380 18.61 0.78 2.43
N LEU A 381 19.80 1.32 2.14
CA LEU A 381 21.01 0.52 1.90
C LEU A 381 21.32 -0.39 3.09
N SER A 382 21.28 0.14 4.31
CA SER A 382 21.52 -0.63 5.53
C SER A 382 20.52 -1.76 5.68
N ALA A 383 19.22 -1.50 5.47
CA ALA A 383 18.16 -2.49 5.58
C ALA A 383 18.34 -3.64 4.56
N ILE A 384 18.52 -3.33 3.27
CA ILE A 384 18.66 -4.39 2.25
C ILE A 384 19.98 -5.17 2.39
N ASN A 385 21.06 -4.52 2.83
CA ASN A 385 22.33 -5.21 3.08
C ASN A 385 22.22 -6.15 4.28
N ARG A 386 21.49 -5.73 5.34
CA ARG A 386 21.23 -6.57 6.52
C ARG A 386 20.33 -7.75 6.14
N TYR A 387 19.28 -7.51 5.34
CA TYR A 387 18.42 -8.57 4.81
C TYR A 387 19.21 -9.57 3.96
N ALA A 388 20.03 -9.08 3.02
CA ALA A 388 20.83 -9.93 2.15
C ALA A 388 21.75 -10.87 2.93
N ARG A 389 22.44 -10.38 3.98
CA ARG A 389 23.30 -11.23 4.81
C ARG A 389 22.56 -12.33 5.58
N GLY A 390 21.26 -12.15 5.83
CA GLY A 390 20.45 -13.07 6.64
C GLY A 390 19.60 -14.04 5.82
N PHE A 391 19.22 -13.67 4.59
CA PHE A 391 18.18 -14.37 3.83
C PHE A 391 18.52 -14.68 2.37
N LEU A 392 19.59 -14.11 1.82
CA LEU A 392 20.05 -14.36 0.44
C LEU A 392 21.39 -15.10 0.46
#